data_AF-A0A9K3E7J8-F1
#
_entry.id   AF-A0A9K3E7J8-F1
#
_cell.length_a   1.000
_cell.length_b   1.000
_cell.length_c   1.000
_cell.angle_alpha   90.00
_cell.angle_beta   90.00
_cell.angle_gamma   90.00
#
_symmetry.space_group_name_H-M   'P 1'
#
loop_
_entity.id
_entity.type
_entity.pdbx_description
1 polymer ?
#
loop_
_entity_poly.entity_id
_entity_poly.type
_entity_poly.pdbx_seq_one_letter_code
_entity_poly.pdbx_strand_id
1 'polypeptide(L)'
;MAIEDYNRWATRFDEWLQAFAYPSWKSLKNGYSSGGLSGQSLADNDEIERYVAEQKCIALIHQSVRDDIILLIEYDNLKDLREKLRVKCVGSAEIVKNKKKLLRK
;
A
#
# COMPACT_ATOMS: atom_id res chain seq x y z
N MET A 1 -0.65 5.86 -12.29
CA MET A 1 -1.76 6.55 -11.63
C MET A 1 -1.32 7.99 -11.37
N ALA A 2 -2.13 9.00 -11.71
CA ALA A 2 -1.77 10.39 -11.39
C ALA A 2 -1.94 10.65 -9.88
N ILE A 3 -1.38 11.75 -9.36
CA ILE A 3 -1.46 12.08 -7.92
C ILE A 3 -2.91 12.31 -7.46
N GLU A 4 -3.74 12.95 -8.28
CA GLU A 4 -5.15 13.18 -7.98
C GLU A 4 -5.92 11.86 -7.93
N ASP A 5 -5.65 10.96 -8.90
CA ASP A 5 -6.22 9.61 -8.92
C ASP A 5 -5.77 8.81 -7.69
N TYR A 6 -4.49 8.91 -7.30
CA TYR A 6 -3.96 8.23 -6.12
C TYR A 6 -4.66 8.72 -4.85
N ASN A 7 -4.77 10.03 -4.64
CA ASN A 7 -5.41 10.56 -3.43
C ASN A 7 -6.87 10.12 -3.34
N ARG A 8 -7.59 10.17 -4.46
CA ARG A 8 -9.00 9.77 -4.53
C ARG A 8 -9.18 8.27 -4.32
N TRP A 9 -8.30 7.46 -4.92
CA TRP A 9 -8.24 6.02 -4.70
C TRP A 9 -7.92 5.71 -3.24
N ALA A 10 -6.88 6.31 -2.67
CA ALA A 10 -6.40 6.01 -1.33
C ALA A 10 -7.48 6.29 -0.27
N THR A 11 -8.22 7.39 -0.39
CA THR A 11 -9.35 7.68 0.52
C THR A 11 -10.45 6.63 0.39
N ARG A 12 -10.92 6.34 -0.84
CA ARG A 12 -11.97 5.35 -1.06
C ARG A 12 -11.57 3.94 -0.64
N PHE A 13 -10.31 3.58 -0.87
CA PHE A 13 -9.75 2.29 -0.49
C PHE A 13 -9.70 2.15 1.03
N ASP A 14 -9.32 3.21 1.75
CA ASP A 14 -9.30 3.22 3.23
C ASP A 14 -10.72 3.08 3.81
N GLU A 15 -11.69 3.84 3.28
CA GLU A 15 -13.11 3.77 3.69
C GLU A 15 -13.71 2.39 3.40
N TRP A 16 -13.43 1.84 2.21
CA TRP A 16 -13.90 0.51 1.81
C TRP A 16 -13.29 -0.60 2.68
N LEU A 17 -11.97 -0.54 2.93
CA LEU A 17 -11.28 -1.47 3.82
C LEU A 17 -11.90 -1.42 5.22
N GLN A 18 -12.18 -0.23 5.74
CA GLN A 18 -12.79 -0.06 7.06
C GLN A 18 -14.18 -0.73 7.12
N ALA A 19 -14.99 -0.59 6.07
CA ALA A 19 -16.34 -1.13 6.03
C ALA A 19 -16.40 -2.65 5.79
N PHE A 20 -15.52 -3.19 4.94
CA PHE A 20 -15.66 -4.57 4.42
C PHE A 20 -14.54 -5.52 4.83
N ALA A 21 -13.39 -5.01 5.26
CA ALA A 21 -12.23 -5.81 5.64
C ALA A 21 -11.51 -5.17 6.83
N TYR A 22 -12.27 -4.93 7.90
CA TYR A 22 -11.82 -4.21 9.09
C TYR A 22 -10.52 -4.75 9.71
N PRO A 23 -10.27 -6.07 9.81
CA PRO A 23 -8.98 -6.57 10.29
C PRO A 23 -7.81 -6.14 9.40
N SER A 24 -7.99 -6.14 8.08
CA SER A 24 -6.99 -5.67 7.10
C SER A 24 -6.80 -4.16 7.19
N TRP A 25 -7.88 -3.38 7.37
CA TRP A 25 -7.79 -1.94 7.65
C TRP A 25 -6.97 -1.67 8.91
N LYS A 26 -7.26 -2.39 10.00
CA LYS A 26 -6.53 -2.27 11.26
C LYS A 26 -5.05 -2.63 11.10
N SER A 27 -4.74 -3.66 10.31
CA SER A 27 -3.36 -4.04 9.94
C SER A 27 -2.66 -2.94 9.13
N LEU A 28 -3.36 -2.32 8.17
CA LEU A 28 -2.85 -1.20 7.38
C LEU A 28 -2.47 0.01 8.25
N LYS A 29 -3.28 0.34 9.27
CA LYS A 29 -3.04 1.49 10.16
C LYS A 29 -1.95 1.23 11.18
N ASN A 30 -2.04 0.10 11.88
CA ASN A 30 -1.16 -0.19 13.01
C ASN A 30 0.18 -0.78 12.55
N GLY A 31 0.20 -1.36 11.35
CA GLY A 31 1.28 -2.16 10.81
C GLY A 31 1.40 -3.48 11.52
N TYR A 32 1.60 -4.51 10.73
CA TYR A 32 2.13 -5.77 11.22
C TYR A 32 3.51 -5.90 10.59
N SER A 33 4.53 -6.07 11.43
CA SER A 33 5.85 -6.50 10.98
C SER A 33 5.95 -7.93 11.45
N SER A 34 5.76 -8.91 10.55
CA SER A 34 5.87 -10.34 10.88
C SER A 34 7.29 -10.76 11.31
N GLY A 35 8.20 -9.81 11.57
CA GLY A 35 9.60 -10.09 11.91
C GLY A 35 10.35 -10.85 10.80
N GLY A 36 9.85 -10.85 9.56
CA GLY A 36 10.39 -11.69 8.49
C GLY A 36 10.02 -13.17 8.59
N LEU A 37 9.10 -13.55 9.49
CA LEU A 37 8.60 -14.91 9.59
C LEU A 37 7.73 -15.22 8.37
N SER A 38 8.12 -16.25 7.63
CA SER A 38 7.21 -16.94 6.74
C SER A 38 6.07 -17.54 7.59
N GLY A 39 4.83 -17.53 7.08
CA GLY A 39 3.65 -18.01 7.82
C GLY A 39 3.75 -19.42 8.40
N GLN A 40 4.78 -20.19 8.03
CA GLN A 40 5.09 -21.52 8.54
C GLN A 40 5.59 -21.55 10.00
N SER A 41 6.00 -20.41 10.57
CA SER A 41 6.56 -20.34 11.94
C SER A 41 5.62 -19.69 12.97
N LEU A 42 4.36 -19.43 12.60
CA LEU A 42 3.38 -18.80 13.48
C LEU A 42 2.70 -19.89 14.33
N ALA A 43 2.83 -19.78 15.67
CA ALA A 43 2.29 -20.76 16.61
C ALA A 43 1.03 -20.27 17.34
N ASP A 44 0.83 -18.95 17.39
CA ASP A 44 -0.28 -18.31 18.08
C ASP A 44 -1.40 -17.93 17.11
N ASN A 45 -2.65 -18.21 17.48
CA ASN A 45 -3.81 -17.93 16.63
C ASN A 45 -3.98 -16.42 16.37
N ASP A 46 -3.73 -15.58 17.37
CA ASP A 46 -3.78 -14.12 17.22
C ASP A 46 -2.72 -13.62 16.23
N GLU A 47 -1.55 -14.24 16.22
CA GLU A 47 -0.46 -13.92 15.31
C GLU A 47 -0.79 -14.35 13.86
N ILE A 48 -1.36 -15.54 13.70
CA ILE A 48 -1.88 -16.04 12.42
C ILE A 48 -2.94 -15.09 11.87
N GLU A 49 -3.91 -14.67 12.68
CA GLU A 49 -4.96 -13.75 12.24
C GLU A 49 -4.41 -12.40 11.76
N ARG A 50 -3.41 -11.85 12.46
CA ARG A 50 -2.76 -10.59 12.09
C ARG A 50 -1.97 -10.73 10.79
N TYR A 51 -1.22 -11.82 10.64
CA TYR A 51 -0.51 -12.14 9.40
C TYR A 51 -1.50 -12.29 8.22
N VAL A 52 -2.56 -13.07 8.39
CA VAL A 52 -3.60 -13.25 7.37
C VAL A 52 -4.26 -11.92 7.03
N ALA A 53 -4.55 -11.07 8.01
CA ALA A 53 -5.12 -9.74 7.77
C ALA A 53 -4.19 -8.84 6.95
N GLU A 54 -2.88 -8.89 7.22
CA GLU A 54 -1.88 -8.17 6.42
C GLU A 54 -1.82 -8.70 4.98
N GLN A 55 -1.68 -10.01 4.79
CA GLN A 55 -1.60 -10.62 3.45
C GLN A 55 -2.87 -10.35 2.63
N LYS A 56 -4.05 -10.42 3.26
CA LYS A 56 -5.31 -10.00 2.64
C LYS A 56 -5.28 -8.54 2.22
N CYS A 57 -4.74 -7.65 3.05
CA CYS A 57 -4.63 -6.24 2.70
C CYS A 57 -3.70 -6.02 1.50
N ILE A 58 -2.56 -6.71 1.45
CA ILE A 58 -1.63 -6.68 0.30
C ILE A 58 -2.36 -7.13 -0.97
N ALA A 59 -3.06 -8.27 -0.91
CA ALA A 59 -3.83 -8.77 -2.06
C ALA A 59 -4.90 -7.77 -2.54
N LEU A 60 -5.58 -7.07 -1.62
CA LEU A 60 -6.57 -6.04 -1.95
C LEU A 60 -5.94 -4.80 -2.61
N ILE A 61 -4.71 -4.45 -2.23
CA ILE A 61 -3.95 -3.39 -2.93
C ILE A 61 -3.63 -3.84 -4.36
N HIS A 62 -3.14 -5.06 -4.55
CA HIS A 62 -2.90 -5.65 -5.88
C HIS A 62 -4.16 -5.68 -6.75
N GLN A 63 -5.32 -5.99 -6.17
CA GLN A 63 -6.58 -5.98 -6.94
C GLN A 63 -7.07 -4.59 -7.33
N SER A 64 -6.70 -3.56 -6.57
CA SER A 64 -7.23 -2.20 -6.74
C SER A 64 -6.28 -1.24 -7.46
N VAL A 65 -5.02 -1.62 -7.63
CA VAL A 65 -3.98 -0.86 -8.33
C VAL A 65 -3.46 -1.71 -9.49
N ARG A 66 -3.17 -1.08 -10.62
CA ARG A 66 -2.63 -1.82 -11.77
C ARG A 66 -1.29 -2.48 -11.44
N ASP A 67 -1.14 -3.74 -11.82
CA ASP A 67 0.06 -4.56 -11.55
C ASP A 67 1.35 -3.91 -12.06
N ASP A 68 1.32 -3.23 -13.21
CA ASP A 68 2.50 -2.53 -13.77
C ASP A 68 3.07 -1.45 -12.82
N ILE A 69 2.21 -0.86 -11.97
CA ILE A 69 2.64 0.11 -10.97
C ILE A 69 3.29 -0.60 -9.78
N ILE A 70 2.69 -1.71 -9.32
CA ILE A 70 3.15 -2.45 -8.14
C ILE A 70 4.44 -3.22 -8.43
N LEU A 71 4.57 -3.87 -9.59
CA LEU A 71 5.77 -4.62 -9.99
C LEU A 71 7.05 -3.79 -9.98
N LEU A 72 6.91 -2.47 -10.12
CA LEU A 72 7.98 -1.48 -10.08
C LEU A 72 8.20 -0.94 -8.64
N ILE A 73 7.72 -1.62 -7.62
CA ILE A 73 7.89 -1.30 -6.20
C ILE A 73 8.37 -2.56 -5.49
N GLU A 74 9.62 -2.58 -5.06
CA GLU A 74 10.10 -3.59 -4.10
C GLU A 74 9.60 -3.21 -2.71
N TYR A 75 8.97 -4.14 -1.99
CA TYR A 75 8.47 -3.88 -0.65
C TYR A 75 8.61 -5.10 0.27
N ASP A 76 8.87 -4.84 1.55
CA ASP A 76 9.07 -5.91 2.54
C ASP A 76 7.77 -6.27 3.28
N ASN A 77 6.89 -5.29 3.49
CA ASN A 77 5.65 -5.44 4.24
C ASN A 77 4.59 -4.45 3.77
N LEU A 78 3.38 -4.54 4.33
CA LEU A 78 2.25 -3.71 3.94
C LEU A 78 2.49 -2.21 4.14
N LYS A 79 3.16 -1.82 5.23
CA LYS A 79 3.48 -0.41 5.51
C LYS A 79 4.44 0.14 4.46
N ASP A 80 5.46 -0.62 4.14
CA ASP A 80 6.46 -0.26 3.15
C ASP A 80 5.85 -0.15 1.74
N LEU A 81 5.02 -1.10 1.34
CA LEU A 81 4.25 -1.04 0.10
C LEU A 81 3.41 0.23 0.02
N ARG A 82 2.64 0.53 1.08
CA ARG A 82 1.77 1.70 1.12
C ARG A 82 2.55 3.01 0.98
N GLU A 83 3.67 3.13 1.69
CA GLU A 83 4.49 4.34 1.65
C GLU A 83 5.20 4.49 0.30
N LYS A 84 5.80 3.43 -0.23
CA LYS A 84 6.45 3.47 -1.55
C LYS A 84 5.44 3.76 -2.68
N LEU A 85 4.22 3.24 -2.59
CA LEU A 85 3.15 3.56 -3.52
C LEU A 85 2.77 5.05 -3.47
N ARG A 86 2.67 5.62 -2.26
CA ARG A 86 2.46 7.06 -2.06
C ARG A 86 3.58 7.88 -2.67
N VAL A 87 4.83 7.58 -2.31
CA VAL A 87 6.02 8.31 -2.79
C VAL A 87 6.12 8.24 -4.31
N LYS A 88 5.84 7.08 -4.92
CA LYS A 88 5.86 6.94 -6.38
C LYS A 88 4.84 7.83 -7.07
N CYS A 89 3.62 7.92 -6.54
CA CYS A 89 2.57 8.75 -7.12
C CYS A 89 2.83 10.25 -6.88
N VAL A 90 3.34 10.62 -5.70
CA VAL A 90 3.64 12.02 -5.32
C VAL A 90 4.91 12.53 -6.01
N GLY A 91 6.01 11.78 -5.94
CA GLY A 91 7.30 12.15 -6.56
C GLY A 91 7.20 12.28 -8.07
N SER A 92 6.36 11.46 -8.73
CA SER A 92 6.05 11.63 -10.15
C SER A 92 5.45 13.01 -10.46
N ALA A 93 4.58 13.54 -9.58
CA ALA A 93 3.98 14.86 -9.76
C ALA A 93 5.00 16.00 -9.60
N GLU A 94 5.91 15.89 -8.63
CA GLU A 94 6.98 16.87 -8.41
C GLU A 94 7.96 16.91 -9.59
N ILE A 95 8.32 15.74 -10.14
CA ILE A 95 9.16 15.64 -11.35
C ILE A 95 8.50 16.34 -12.53
N VAL A 96 7.20 16.12 -12.76
CA VAL A 96 6.44 16.78 -13.84
C VAL A 96 6.39 18.30 -13.66
N LYS A 97 6.16 18.77 -12.42
CA LYS A 97 6.14 20.20 -12.09
C LYS A 97 7.50 20.85 -12.37
N ASN A 98 8.60 20.20 -11.97
CA ASN A 98 9.96 20.69 -12.18
C ASN A 98 10.32 20.73 -13.67
N LYS A 99 9.99 19.70 -14.44
CA LYS A 99 10.19 19.69 -15.90
C LYS A 99 9.47 20.85 -16.59
N LYS A 100 8.20 21.11 -16.25
CA LYS A 100 7.46 22.27 -16.80
C LYS A 100 8.09 23.61 -16.44
N LYS A 101 8.68 23.75 -15.26
CA LYS A 101 9.38 24.97 -14.82
C LYS A 101 10.69 25.18 -15.61
N LEU A 102 11.42 24.11 -15.89
CA LEU A 102 12.66 24.16 -16.68
C LEU A 102 12.40 24.51 -18.15
N LEU A 103 11.31 24.01 -18.73
CA LEU A 103 10.90 24.29 -20.12
C LEU A 103 10.31 25.69 -20.34
N ARG A 104 10.14 26.49 -19.28
CA ARG A 104 9.67 27.89 -19.34
C ARG A 104 10.79 28.91 -19.14
N LYS A 105 12.05 28.46 -19.04
CA LYS A 105 13.26 29.28 -19.13
C LYS A 105 13.84 29.17 -20.53
#